data_AF-A0A317EWX5-F1
#
_entry.id   AF-A0A317EWX5-F1
#
_cell.length_a   1.000
_cell.length_b   1.000
_cell.length_c   1.000
_cell.angle_alpha   90.00
_cell.angle_beta   90.00
_cell.angle_gamma   90.00
#
_symmetry.space_group_name_H-M   'P 1'
#
loop_
_entity.id
_entity.type
_entity.pdbx_description
1 polymer ?
#
loop_
_entity_poly.entity_id
_entity_poly.type
_entity_poly.pdbx_seq_one_letter_code
_entity_poly.pdbx_strand_id
1 'polypeptide(L)'
;MKNLLKIIFLFLLFKSTNTNAQLPKITGGNSNYQDSYFKAYQYLKCNYDFTIAYYVTGGWSAADVINIQALVLKDKSWKKILLQIPKKNKEPSAEPKVKIASFNGKKALQLVDDLTAIGFWSIDNDSLNIKEIKPKIPSENFINKDTVVIVADRTRRFSVVDGSSYHFVIIKNNELKIYRCDNPESYLGFFPEINATAVFVKAKTLFEKTMK
;
A
#
# COMPACT_ATOMS: atom_id res chain seq x y z
N MET A 1 51.01 -16.83 -2.68
CA MET A 1 50.18 -15.60 -2.89
C MET A 1 49.43 -15.54 -4.23
N LYS A 2 49.96 -16.06 -5.34
CA LYS A 2 49.27 -16.01 -6.67
C LYS A 2 47.87 -16.67 -6.70
N ASN A 3 47.64 -17.73 -5.91
CA ASN A 3 46.35 -18.42 -5.87
C ASN A 3 45.29 -17.69 -5.05
N LEU A 4 45.69 -16.92 -4.03
CA LEU A 4 44.76 -16.15 -3.20
C LEU A 4 44.12 -15.01 -4.02
N LEU A 5 44.91 -14.35 -4.86
CA LEU A 5 44.44 -13.26 -5.72
C LEU A 5 43.40 -13.76 -6.75
N LYS A 6 43.60 -14.96 -7.31
CA LYS A 6 42.64 -15.60 -8.23
C LYS A 6 41.32 -15.93 -7.54
N ILE A 7 41.36 -16.42 -6.29
CA ILE A 7 40.16 -16.73 -5.52
C ILE A 7 39.38 -15.45 -5.20
N ILE A 8 40.07 -14.37 -4.80
CA ILE A 8 39.44 -13.07 -4.54
C ILE A 8 38.82 -12.49 -5.82
N PHE A 9 39.50 -12.59 -6.96
CA PHE A 9 38.99 -12.11 -8.24
C PHE A 9 37.76 -12.91 -8.71
N LEU A 10 37.76 -14.23 -8.51
CA LEU A 10 36.62 -15.09 -8.77
C LEU A 10 35.43 -14.72 -7.86
N PHE A 11 35.67 -14.47 -6.56
CA PHE A 11 34.64 -14.08 -5.61
C PHE A 11 34.02 -12.71 -5.93
N LEU A 12 34.82 -11.76 -6.43
CA LEU A 12 34.36 -10.45 -6.88
C LEU A 12 33.53 -10.54 -8.18
N LEU A 13 33.90 -11.43 -9.11
CA LEU A 13 33.12 -11.71 -10.32
C LEU A 13 31.76 -12.36 -10.01
N PHE A 14 31.70 -13.22 -8.97
CA PHE A 14 30.42 -13.79 -8.51
C PHE A 14 29.54 -12.78 -7.74
N LYS A 15 30.12 -11.72 -7.17
CA LYS A 15 29.32 -10.62 -6.58
C LYS A 15 28.77 -9.63 -7.61
N SER A 16 29.27 -9.62 -8.85
CA SER A 16 28.74 -8.75 -9.91
C SER A 16 27.55 -9.34 -10.66
N THR A 17 27.14 -10.58 -10.38
CA THR A 17 25.86 -11.10 -10.87
C THR A 17 24.74 -10.51 -10.03
N ASN A 18 24.35 -9.28 -10.38
CA ASN A 18 23.08 -8.62 -10.12
C ASN A 18 22.30 -9.23 -8.94
N THR A 19 22.49 -8.68 -7.75
CA THR A 19 21.41 -8.59 -6.77
C THR A 19 20.25 -7.87 -7.43
N ASN A 20 19.44 -8.61 -8.19
CA ASN A 20 18.11 -8.20 -8.57
C ASN A 20 17.41 -8.03 -7.22
N ALA A 21 17.13 -6.79 -6.83
CA ALA A 21 16.31 -6.49 -5.67
C ALA A 21 15.08 -7.40 -5.76
N GLN A 22 15.05 -8.43 -4.91
CA GLN A 22 13.98 -9.40 -4.96
C GLN A 22 12.75 -8.66 -4.48
N LEU A 23 11.84 -8.37 -5.42
CA LEU A 23 10.55 -7.80 -5.07
C LEU A 23 9.95 -8.67 -3.95
N PRO A 24 9.40 -8.07 -2.89
CA PRO A 24 8.92 -8.82 -1.74
C PRO A 24 7.86 -9.83 -2.17
N LYS A 25 7.82 -10.98 -1.49
CA LYS A 25 6.75 -11.95 -1.67
C LYS A 25 5.47 -11.32 -1.13
N ILE A 26 4.47 -11.22 -1.97
CA ILE A 26 3.13 -10.80 -1.56
C ILE A 26 2.40 -12.09 -1.20
N THR A 27 1.62 -12.07 -0.13
CA THR A 27 0.63 -13.12 0.13
C THR A 27 -0.72 -12.52 -0.22
N GLY A 28 -1.32 -13.01 -1.32
CA GLY A 28 -2.69 -12.66 -1.67
C GLY A 28 -3.67 -13.12 -0.59
N GLY A 29 -4.60 -12.24 -0.22
CA GLY A 29 -5.73 -12.59 0.65
C GLY A 29 -7.01 -12.32 -0.11
N ASN A 30 -7.62 -13.35 -0.69
CA ASN A 30 -8.85 -13.22 -1.47
C ASN A 30 -10.01 -12.80 -0.56
N SER A 31 -10.43 -11.54 -0.65
CA SER A 31 -11.71 -11.10 -0.12
C SER A 31 -12.65 -10.78 -1.28
N ASN A 32 -13.96 -11.04 -1.14
CA ASN A 32 -14.98 -10.71 -2.15
C ASN A 32 -14.93 -9.23 -2.61
N TYR A 33 -14.40 -8.34 -1.76
CA TYR A 33 -14.09 -6.95 -2.11
C TYR A 33 -13.03 -6.86 -3.21
N GLN A 34 -11.93 -7.61 -3.14
CA GLN A 34 -10.86 -7.61 -4.15
C GLN A 34 -11.35 -8.08 -5.53
N ASP A 35 -12.28 -9.03 -5.58
CA ASP A 35 -12.83 -9.56 -6.84
C ASP A 35 -13.67 -8.52 -7.60
N SER A 36 -14.44 -7.68 -6.89
CA SER A 36 -15.23 -6.62 -7.52
C SER A 36 -14.38 -5.50 -8.16
N TYR A 37 -13.20 -5.22 -7.59
CA TYR A 37 -12.26 -4.23 -8.11
C TYR A 37 -11.30 -4.83 -9.16
N PHE A 38 -11.24 -6.16 -9.26
CA PHE A 38 -10.33 -6.90 -10.14
C PHE A 38 -10.44 -6.49 -11.62
N LYS A 39 -11.65 -6.20 -12.10
CA LYS A 39 -11.90 -5.80 -13.50
C LYS A 39 -11.14 -4.53 -13.89
N ALA A 40 -11.08 -3.53 -13.00
CA ALA A 40 -10.37 -2.26 -13.25
C ALA A 40 -8.85 -2.46 -13.42
N TYR A 41 -8.32 -3.54 -12.84
CA TYR A 41 -6.89 -3.86 -12.84
C TYR A 41 -6.50 -4.96 -13.81
N GLN A 42 -7.46 -5.53 -14.55
CA GLN A 42 -7.20 -6.62 -15.50
C GLN A 42 -6.17 -6.20 -16.56
N TYR A 43 -6.24 -4.95 -17.05
CA TYR A 43 -5.23 -4.41 -17.95
C TYR A 43 -3.82 -4.48 -17.36
N LEU A 44 -3.65 -4.08 -16.09
CA LEU A 44 -2.34 -4.07 -15.43
C LEU A 44 -1.85 -5.49 -15.15
N LYS A 45 -2.73 -6.38 -14.70
CA LYS A 45 -2.41 -7.79 -14.41
C LYS A 45 -1.90 -8.54 -15.63
N CYS A 46 -2.55 -8.40 -16.77
CA CYS A 46 -2.21 -9.21 -17.96
C CYS A 46 -0.98 -8.69 -18.71
N ASN A 47 -0.53 -7.45 -18.47
CA ASN A 47 0.47 -6.80 -19.32
C ASN A 47 1.82 -6.54 -18.64
N TYR A 48 1.92 -6.68 -17.31
CA TYR A 48 3.08 -6.27 -16.52
C TYR A 48 3.46 -7.31 -15.47
N ASP A 49 4.76 -7.45 -15.21
CA ASP A 49 5.32 -8.43 -14.26
C ASP A 49 5.05 -8.02 -12.80
N PHE A 50 5.05 -6.72 -12.57
CA PHE A 50 4.82 -6.10 -11.28
C PHE A 50 4.14 -4.75 -11.42
N THR A 51 3.23 -4.44 -10.51
CA THR A 51 2.50 -3.17 -10.46
C THR A 51 2.37 -2.69 -9.02
N ILE A 52 2.61 -1.40 -8.80
CA ILE A 52 2.16 -0.63 -7.62
C ILE A 52 1.28 0.48 -8.15
N ALA A 53 0.00 0.44 -7.85
CA ALA A 53 -0.96 1.45 -8.22
C ALA A 53 -1.53 2.14 -6.97
N TYR A 54 -1.88 3.41 -7.14
CA TYR A 54 -2.43 4.26 -6.09
C TYR A 54 -3.53 5.15 -6.64
N TYR A 55 -4.61 5.26 -5.88
CA TYR A 55 -5.75 6.11 -6.20
C TYR A 55 -6.56 6.47 -4.96
N VAL A 56 -7.41 7.46 -5.12
CA VAL A 56 -8.30 7.96 -4.07
C VAL A 56 -9.74 7.89 -4.58
N THR A 57 -10.64 7.41 -3.74
CA THR A 57 -12.09 7.40 -3.99
C THR A 57 -12.82 8.15 -2.88
N GLY A 58 -14.06 8.59 -3.12
CA GLY A 58 -14.81 9.34 -2.11
C GLY A 58 -14.31 10.78 -1.94
N GLY A 59 -14.92 11.50 -0.99
CA GLY A 59 -14.84 12.96 -0.89
C GLY A 59 -15.68 13.67 -1.95
N TRP A 60 -15.78 15.00 -1.85
CA TRP A 60 -16.51 15.89 -2.77
C TRP A 60 -15.80 16.03 -4.14
N SER A 61 -15.32 14.93 -4.69
CA SER A 61 -14.75 14.87 -6.03
C SER A 61 -15.90 15.00 -7.04
N ALA A 62 -16.08 16.20 -7.59
CA ALA A 62 -16.97 16.51 -8.72
C ALA A 62 -16.56 15.82 -10.05
N ALA A 63 -15.52 14.98 -10.04
CA ALA A 63 -15.04 14.29 -11.22
C ALA A 63 -15.70 12.91 -11.40
N ASP A 64 -16.34 12.72 -12.55
CA ASP A 64 -16.88 11.45 -13.06
C ASP A 64 -15.79 10.47 -13.53
N VAL A 65 -14.56 10.61 -13.03
CA VAL A 65 -13.42 9.79 -13.45
C VAL A 65 -12.59 9.42 -12.24
N ILE A 66 -12.26 8.13 -12.10
CA ILE A 66 -11.25 7.64 -11.18
C ILE A 66 -9.93 7.64 -11.91
N ASN A 67 -8.97 8.40 -11.38
CA ASN A 67 -7.60 8.43 -11.88
C ASN A 67 -6.74 7.48 -11.03
N ILE A 68 -6.20 6.44 -11.65
CA ILE A 68 -5.29 5.48 -11.02
C ILE A 68 -3.91 5.71 -11.57
N GLN A 69 -2.98 6.09 -10.70
CA GLN A 69 -1.57 6.21 -11.05
C GLN A 69 -0.87 4.90 -10.71
N ALA A 70 -0.19 4.30 -11.68
CA ALA A 70 0.52 3.05 -11.50
C ALA A 70 1.98 3.18 -11.92
N LEU A 71 2.86 2.62 -11.10
CA LEU A 71 4.23 2.32 -11.46
C LEU A 71 4.29 0.82 -11.79
N VAL A 72 4.75 0.48 -12.98
CA VAL A 72 4.75 -0.90 -13.48
C VAL A 72 6.11 -1.31 -14.00
N LEU A 73 6.41 -2.60 -13.86
CA LEU A 73 7.60 -3.24 -14.42
C LEU A 73 7.16 -4.19 -15.54
N LYS A 74 7.78 -4.05 -16.71
CA LYS A 74 7.66 -5.01 -17.81
C LYS A 74 9.01 -5.15 -18.48
N ASP A 75 9.47 -6.40 -18.65
CA ASP A 75 10.71 -6.70 -19.37
C ASP A 75 11.90 -5.88 -18.81
N LYS A 76 12.00 -5.81 -17.47
CA LYS A 76 13.01 -5.04 -16.72
C LYS A 76 12.96 -3.51 -16.91
N SER A 77 11.94 -3.00 -17.58
CA SER A 77 11.75 -1.58 -17.84
C SER A 77 10.58 -1.02 -17.02
N TRP A 78 10.85 0.04 -16.27
CA TRP A 78 9.83 0.72 -15.47
C TRP A 78 9.04 1.73 -16.30
N LYS A 79 7.71 1.72 -16.14
CA LYS A 79 6.80 2.65 -16.79
C LYS A 79 5.84 3.24 -15.77
N LYS A 80 5.44 4.49 -16.00
CA LYS A 80 4.34 5.14 -15.30
C LYS A 80 3.09 5.05 -16.17
N ILE A 81 1.99 4.64 -15.57
CA ILE A 81 0.69 4.53 -16.21
C ILE A 81 -0.31 5.40 -15.47
N LEU A 82 -1.12 6.15 -16.22
CA LEU A 82 -2.34 6.75 -15.72
C LEU A 82 -3.52 6.03 -16.37
N LEU A 83 -4.32 5.34 -15.56
CA LEU A 83 -5.60 4.81 -15.97
C LEU A 83 -6.69 5.79 -15.58
N GLN A 84 -7.54 6.16 -16.53
CA GLN A 84 -8.69 7.02 -16.28
C GLN A 84 -9.95 6.20 -16.52
N ILE A 85 -10.66 5.87 -15.44
CA ILE A 85 -11.86 5.03 -15.46
C ILE A 85 -13.07 5.93 -15.27
N PRO A 86 -13.97 6.03 -16.26
CA PRO A 86 -15.24 6.75 -16.09
C PRO A 86 -16.09 6.14 -14.97
N LYS A 87 -16.59 6.97 -14.06
CA LYS A 87 -17.61 6.62 -13.07
C LYS A 87 -18.98 6.65 -13.75
N LYS A 88 -19.33 5.61 -14.51
CA LYS A 88 -20.71 5.45 -15.02
C LYS A 88 -21.43 4.41 -14.16
N ASN A 89 -22.54 4.80 -13.53
CA ASN A 89 -23.57 3.94 -12.95
C ASN A 89 -23.08 2.56 -12.43
N LYS A 90 -22.31 2.58 -11.33
CA LYS A 90 -21.98 1.41 -10.48
C LYS A 90 -21.22 0.23 -11.10
N GLU A 91 -20.83 0.24 -12.38
CA GLU A 91 -19.99 -0.83 -12.92
C GLU A 91 -18.78 -0.32 -13.74
N PRO A 92 -17.58 -0.90 -13.52
CA PRO A 92 -16.40 -0.63 -14.34
C PRO A 92 -16.55 -1.37 -15.69
N SER A 93 -17.42 -0.87 -16.58
CA SER A 93 -17.67 -1.44 -17.92
C SER A 93 -17.05 -0.63 -19.06
N ALA A 94 -16.56 0.58 -18.80
CA ALA A 94 -15.87 1.39 -19.80
C ALA A 94 -14.38 1.05 -19.82
N GLU A 95 -13.82 0.80 -21.02
CA GLU A 95 -12.39 0.61 -21.20
C GLU A 95 -11.62 1.81 -20.62
N PRO A 96 -10.61 1.58 -19.75
CA PRO A 96 -9.84 2.67 -19.17
C PRO A 96 -9.08 3.41 -20.26
N LYS A 97 -9.09 4.75 -20.23
CA LYS A 97 -8.11 5.51 -21.01
C LYS A 97 -6.75 5.29 -20.37
N VAL A 98 -5.82 4.72 -21.12
CA VAL A 98 -4.47 4.40 -20.65
C VAL A 98 -3.48 5.41 -21.22
N LYS A 99 -2.75 6.10 -20.34
CA LYS A 99 -1.57 6.89 -20.74
C LYS A 99 -0.33 6.25 -20.15
N ILE A 100 0.68 6.01 -20.98
CA ILE A 100 1.92 5.33 -20.60
C ILE A 100 3.08 6.28 -20.85
N ALA A 101 3.97 6.40 -19.87
CA ALA A 101 5.24 7.10 -20.00
C ALA A 101 6.38 6.20 -19.51
N SER A 102 7.57 6.35 -20.08
CA SER A 102 8.78 5.76 -19.50
C SER A 102 9.01 6.35 -18.11
N PHE A 103 9.57 5.55 -17.21
CA PHE A 103 9.88 6.00 -15.86
C PHE A 103 11.32 5.69 -15.51
N ASN A 104 11.94 6.56 -14.71
CA ASN A 104 13.33 6.38 -14.30
C ASN A 104 13.45 5.14 -13.40
N GLY A 105 14.16 4.11 -13.89
CA GLY A 105 14.32 2.85 -13.17
C GLY A 105 15.02 2.97 -11.82
N LYS A 106 15.97 3.91 -11.65
CA LYS A 106 16.63 4.15 -10.35
C LYS A 106 15.63 4.72 -9.33
N LYS A 107 14.80 5.69 -9.75
CA LYS A 107 13.73 6.23 -8.88
C LYS A 107 12.70 5.17 -8.51
N ALA A 108 12.35 4.29 -9.46
CA ALA A 108 11.41 3.21 -9.20
C ALA A 108 11.94 2.20 -8.18
N LEU A 109 13.19 1.77 -8.34
CA LEU A 109 13.86 0.88 -7.39
C LEU A 109 13.97 1.52 -6.01
N GLN A 110 14.36 2.80 -5.95
CA GLN A 110 14.41 3.54 -4.69
C GLN A 110 13.06 3.57 -3.98
N LEU A 111 11.95 3.80 -4.69
CA LEU A 111 10.62 3.72 -4.09
C LEU A 111 10.32 2.34 -3.53
N VAL A 112 10.65 1.26 -4.24
CA VAL A 112 10.46 -0.11 -3.75
C VAL A 112 11.27 -0.35 -2.48
N ASP A 113 12.52 0.11 -2.45
CA ASP A 113 13.41 -0.02 -1.29
C ASP A 113 12.88 0.80 -0.11
N ASP A 114 12.45 2.05 -0.34
CA ASP A 114 11.87 2.93 0.68
C ASP A 114 10.57 2.34 1.25
N LEU A 115 9.70 1.78 0.41
CA LEU A 115 8.49 1.07 0.85
C LEU A 115 8.84 -0.17 1.69
N THR A 116 9.89 -0.88 1.32
CA THR A 116 10.39 -2.04 2.08
C THR A 116 10.93 -1.61 3.44
N ALA A 117 11.71 -0.53 3.50
CA ALA A 117 12.31 -0.02 4.71
C ALA A 117 11.28 0.44 5.75
N ILE A 118 10.12 0.94 5.32
CA ILE A 118 9.03 1.32 6.23
C ILE A 118 8.11 0.15 6.62
N GLY A 119 8.33 -1.06 6.11
CA GLY A 119 7.50 -2.23 6.41
C GLY A 119 6.14 -2.22 5.72
N PHE A 120 6.02 -1.54 4.56
CA PHE A 120 4.74 -1.42 3.84
C PHE A 120 4.15 -2.79 3.45
N TRP A 121 4.99 -3.74 3.06
CA TRP A 121 4.55 -5.05 2.57
C TRP A 121 3.93 -5.94 3.64
N SER A 122 4.30 -5.71 4.90
CA SER A 122 3.81 -6.44 6.07
C SER A 122 2.58 -5.82 6.71
N ILE A 123 2.02 -4.75 6.13
CA ILE A 123 0.76 -4.19 6.63
C ILE A 123 -0.33 -5.27 6.54
N ASP A 124 -1.05 -5.42 7.65
CA ASP A 124 -2.31 -6.13 7.72
C ASP A 124 -3.45 -5.15 7.44
N ASN A 125 -4.36 -5.52 6.54
CA ASN A 125 -5.46 -4.67 6.10
C ASN A 125 -6.48 -4.40 7.21
N ASP A 126 -6.71 -5.38 8.08
CA ASP A 126 -7.67 -5.23 9.17
C ASP A 126 -7.18 -4.19 10.20
N SER A 127 -5.85 -4.06 10.31
CA SER A 127 -5.20 -3.04 11.14
C SER A 127 -5.31 -1.62 10.59
N LEU A 128 -5.65 -1.42 9.31
CA LEU A 128 -5.76 -0.09 8.69
C LEU A 128 -7.07 0.63 8.98
N ASN A 129 -8.12 -0.09 9.35
CA ASN A 129 -9.46 0.48 9.55
C ASN A 129 -10.12 -0.07 10.82
N ILE A 130 -9.39 -0.10 11.93
CA ILE A 130 -9.94 -0.55 13.22
C ILE A 130 -11.04 0.43 13.64
N LYS A 131 -12.29 -0.04 13.66
CA LYS A 131 -13.47 0.78 14.02
C LYS A 131 -13.75 0.79 15.53
N GLU A 132 -13.27 -0.22 16.23
CA GLU A 132 -13.48 -0.40 17.67
C GLU A 132 -12.14 -0.46 18.37
N ILE A 133 -11.85 0.57 19.15
CA ILE A 133 -10.62 0.65 19.93
C ILE A 133 -11.00 0.41 21.38
N LYS A 134 -10.47 -0.69 21.91
CA LYS A 134 -10.63 -1.01 23.33
C LYS A 134 -9.91 0.08 24.14
N PRO A 135 -10.56 0.70 25.13
CA PRO A 135 -9.88 1.64 25.99
C PRO A 135 -8.67 0.95 26.62
N LYS A 136 -7.49 1.60 26.58
CA LYS A 136 -6.41 1.28 27.51
C LYS A 136 -6.90 1.69 28.89
N ILE A 137 -7.58 0.78 29.58
CA ILE A 137 -7.77 0.94 31.02
C ILE A 137 -6.35 0.98 31.60
N PRO A 138 -5.97 2.00 32.38
CA PRO A 138 -4.73 1.93 33.15
C PRO A 138 -4.90 0.79 34.14
N SER A 139 -4.36 -0.38 33.81
CA SER A 139 -4.17 -1.43 34.79
C SER A 139 -3.03 -0.99 35.71
N GLU A 140 -3.28 -1.17 37.01
CA GLU A 140 -2.28 -1.15 38.08
C GLU A 140 -1.93 0.25 38.63
N ASN A 141 -2.84 0.78 39.47
CA ASN A 141 -2.51 1.29 40.81
C ASN A 141 -3.79 1.74 41.56
N PHE A 142 -4.74 0.82 41.75
CA PHE A 142 -5.94 1.10 42.55
C PHE A 142 -6.09 0.05 43.65
N ILE A 143 -5.18 0.09 44.63
CA ILE A 143 -5.36 -0.55 45.93
C ILE A 143 -5.65 0.55 46.94
N ASN A 144 -6.85 1.14 46.87
CA ASN A 144 -7.44 1.84 48.00
C ASN A 144 -8.78 1.16 48.27
N LYS A 145 -8.90 0.56 49.46
CA LYS A 145 -9.94 -0.43 49.82
C LYS A 145 -11.39 0.08 49.78
N ASP A 146 -11.60 1.38 49.56
CA ASP A 146 -12.92 2.03 49.59
C ASP A 146 -13.39 2.59 48.25
N THR A 147 -12.74 2.27 47.13
CA THR A 147 -13.13 2.79 45.81
C THR A 147 -13.96 1.77 45.04
N VAL A 148 -15.27 2.03 44.87
CA VAL A 148 -16.10 1.32 43.89
C VAL A 148 -15.68 1.77 42.49
N VAL A 149 -14.98 0.91 41.75
CA VAL A 149 -14.59 1.17 40.36
C VAL A 149 -15.71 0.71 39.44
N ILE A 150 -16.43 1.66 38.85
CA ILE A 150 -17.32 1.40 37.71
C ILE A 150 -16.42 1.30 36.46
N VAL A 151 -16.05 0.08 36.07
CA VAL A 151 -15.43 -0.17 34.77
C VAL A 151 -16.52 -0.03 33.70
N ALA A 152 -16.75 1.20 33.24
CA ALA A 152 -17.56 1.40 32.04
C ALA A 152 -16.72 1.00 30.83
N ASP A 153 -16.95 -0.20 30.30
CA ASP A 153 -16.40 -0.65 29.02
C ASP A 153 -16.96 0.22 27.88
N ARG A 154 -16.37 1.42 27.72
CA ARG A 154 -16.75 2.34 26.66
C ARG A 154 -15.94 2.01 25.42
N THR A 155 -16.43 1.04 24.66
CA THR A 155 -16.02 0.88 23.26
C THR A 155 -16.35 2.17 22.52
N ARG A 156 -15.31 2.91 22.11
CA ARG A 156 -15.49 4.10 21.26
C ARG A 156 -15.57 3.62 19.82
N ARG A 157 -16.72 3.80 19.19
CA ARG A 157 -16.88 3.61 17.76
C ARG A 157 -16.42 4.87 17.05
N PHE A 158 -15.37 4.75 16.26
CA PHE A 158 -14.94 5.83 15.37
C PHE A 158 -15.70 5.70 14.05
N SER A 159 -16.55 6.67 13.73
CA SER A 159 -17.18 6.78 12.42
C SER A 159 -16.60 7.96 11.65
N VAL A 160 -16.06 7.68 10.46
CA VAL A 160 -15.72 8.72 9.48
C VAL A 160 -17.02 9.06 8.74
N VAL A 161 -17.59 10.23 9.03
CA VAL A 161 -18.91 10.65 8.49
C VAL A 161 -18.80 11.19 7.06
N ASP A 162 -17.63 11.68 6.65
CA ASP A 162 -17.34 12.09 5.28
C ASP A 162 -15.82 11.98 5.03
N GLY A 163 -15.39 11.30 3.98
CA GLY A 163 -13.96 10.99 3.84
C GLY A 163 -13.56 10.41 2.49
N SER A 164 -12.35 10.74 2.08
CA SER A 164 -11.65 10.06 0.99
C SER A 164 -11.09 8.72 1.48
N SER A 165 -11.30 7.68 0.70
CA SER A 165 -10.66 6.37 0.85
C SER A 165 -9.45 6.28 -0.05
N TYR A 166 -8.32 5.91 0.53
CA TYR A 166 -7.04 5.81 -0.15
C TYR A 166 -6.73 4.34 -0.40
N HIS A 167 -6.23 4.05 -1.58
CA HIS A 167 -6.02 2.67 -2.01
C HIS A 167 -4.64 2.50 -2.62
N PHE A 168 -3.91 1.49 -2.15
CA PHE A 168 -2.77 0.92 -2.84
C PHE A 168 -3.14 -0.45 -3.40
N VAL A 169 -2.77 -0.69 -4.64
CA VAL A 169 -3.03 -1.93 -5.37
C VAL A 169 -1.70 -2.48 -5.82
N ILE A 170 -1.36 -3.67 -5.35
CA ILE A 170 -0.13 -4.36 -5.74
C ILE A 170 -0.50 -5.60 -6.54
N ILE A 171 0.12 -5.74 -7.71
CA ILE A 171 -0.04 -6.91 -8.57
C ILE A 171 1.34 -7.51 -8.82
N LYS A 172 1.49 -8.80 -8.55
CA LYS A 172 2.72 -9.55 -8.82
C LYS A 172 2.38 -11.00 -9.10
N ASN A 173 2.93 -11.59 -10.17
CA ASN A 173 2.73 -13.01 -10.48
C ASN A 173 1.24 -13.44 -10.46
N ASN A 174 0.34 -12.61 -11.01
CA ASN A 174 -1.12 -12.78 -10.97
C ASN A 174 -1.81 -12.66 -9.60
N GLU A 175 -1.07 -12.46 -8.51
CA GLU A 175 -1.64 -12.16 -7.21
C GLU A 175 -1.97 -10.67 -7.08
N LEU A 176 -3.09 -10.37 -6.42
CA LEU A 176 -3.57 -9.03 -6.14
C LEU A 176 -3.58 -8.81 -4.63
N LYS A 177 -3.03 -7.70 -4.17
CA LYS A 177 -3.19 -7.21 -2.79
C LYS A 177 -3.63 -5.76 -2.83
N ILE A 178 -4.76 -5.46 -2.18
CA ILE A 178 -5.28 -4.09 -2.07
C ILE A 178 -5.17 -3.67 -0.60
N TYR A 179 -4.45 -2.57 -0.34
CA TYR A 179 -4.48 -1.88 0.93
C TYR A 179 -5.44 -0.71 0.82
N ARG A 180 -6.41 -0.63 1.74
CA ARG A 180 -7.37 0.47 1.81
C ARG A 180 -7.29 1.11 3.19
N CYS A 181 -7.23 2.43 3.24
CA CYS A 181 -7.37 3.17 4.48
C CYS A 181 -8.29 4.38 4.26
N ASP A 182 -9.32 4.50 5.11
CA ASP A 182 -10.28 5.60 5.04
C ASP A 182 -9.75 6.80 5.86
N ASN A 183 -9.50 7.93 5.18
CA ASN A 183 -8.96 9.18 5.77
C ASN A 183 -7.74 8.95 6.71
N PRO A 184 -6.62 8.40 6.19
CA PRO A 184 -5.51 7.90 6.99
C PRO A 184 -4.82 8.97 7.82
N GLU A 185 -4.70 10.21 7.32
CA GLU A 185 -4.10 11.32 8.08
C GLU A 185 -4.94 11.69 9.31
N SER A 186 -6.26 11.81 9.14
CA SER A 186 -7.15 12.10 10.27
C SER A 186 -7.15 10.94 11.26
N TYR A 187 -7.23 9.70 10.76
CA TYR A 187 -7.21 8.50 11.58
C TYR A 187 -5.92 8.40 12.42
N LEU A 188 -4.76 8.68 11.81
CA LEU A 188 -3.48 8.70 12.52
C LEU A 188 -3.42 9.81 13.58
N GLY A 189 -4.07 10.95 13.34
CA GLY A 189 -4.17 12.03 14.32
C GLY A 189 -4.94 11.64 15.59
N PHE A 190 -5.96 10.78 15.46
CA PHE A 190 -6.73 10.26 16.60
C PHE A 190 -6.12 9.02 17.24
N PHE A 191 -5.46 8.15 16.46
CA PHE A 191 -4.91 6.87 16.91
C PHE A 191 -3.45 6.69 16.47
N PRO A 192 -2.52 7.50 17.00
CA PRO A 192 -1.11 7.48 16.60
C PRO A 192 -0.40 6.16 16.92
N GLU A 193 -0.93 5.34 17.83
CA GLU A 193 -0.39 4.04 18.20
C GLU A 193 -0.60 2.96 17.12
N ILE A 194 -1.47 3.20 16.13
CA ILE A 194 -1.73 2.24 15.04
C ILE A 194 -0.63 2.40 13.99
N ASN A 195 0.48 1.67 14.21
CA ASN A 195 1.65 1.68 13.35
C ASN A 195 1.32 1.41 11.87
N ALA A 196 0.34 0.56 11.58
CA ALA A 196 -0.08 0.24 10.22
C ALA A 196 -0.53 1.49 9.45
N THR A 197 -1.33 2.36 10.07
CA THR A 197 -1.78 3.63 9.45
C THR A 197 -0.61 4.59 9.25
N ALA A 198 0.31 4.68 10.22
CA ALA A 198 1.50 5.50 10.08
C ALA A 198 2.37 5.07 8.89
N VAL A 199 2.56 3.75 8.70
CA VAL A 199 3.28 3.21 7.54
C VAL A 199 2.51 3.48 6.25
N PHE A 200 1.19 3.34 6.24
CA PHE A 200 0.36 3.64 5.07
C PHE A 200 0.49 5.11 4.62
N VAL A 201 0.43 6.07 5.56
CA VAL A 201 0.62 7.50 5.28
C VAL A 201 2.00 7.77 4.70
N LYS A 202 3.06 7.18 5.27
CA LYS A 202 4.43 7.29 4.73
C LYS A 202 4.53 6.73 3.31
N ALA A 203 3.95 5.55 3.07
CA ALA A 203 3.93 4.93 1.75
C ALA A 203 3.23 5.82 0.72
N LYS A 204 2.08 6.40 1.07
CA LYS A 204 1.36 7.40 0.27
C LYS A 204 2.27 8.57 -0.10
N THR A 205 2.90 9.21 0.87
CA THR A 205 3.79 10.36 0.61
C THR A 205 4.96 10.00 -0.30
N LEU A 206 5.60 8.85 -0.07
CA LEU A 206 6.72 8.36 -0.90
C LEU A 206 6.29 8.12 -2.35
N PHE A 207 5.14 7.47 -2.54
CA PHE A 207 4.59 7.20 -3.87
C PHE A 207 4.25 8.51 -4.60
N GLU A 208 3.49 9.40 -3.96
CA GLU A 208 3.08 10.69 -4.52
C GLU A 208 4.30 11.55 -4.88
N LYS A 209 5.34 11.57 -4.04
CA LYS A 209 6.59 12.28 -4.31
C LYS A 209 7.35 11.68 -5.49
N THR A 210 7.41 10.36 -5.58
CA THR A 210 8.13 9.65 -6.65
C THR A 210 7.45 9.84 -8.00
N MET A 211 6.12 9.90 -8.01
CA MET A 211 5.32 10.00 -9.23
C MET A 211 5.23 11.42 -9.79
N LYS A 212 5.71 12.45 -9.09
CA LYS A 212 5.87 13.81 -9.61
C LYS A 212 7.11 13.92 -10.50
#